data_AF-A0A0M9A4V2-F1
#
_entry.id   AF-A0A0M9A4V2-F1
#
_cell.length_a   1.000
_cell.length_b   1.000
_cell.length_c   1.000
_cell.angle_alpha   90.00
_cell.angle_beta   90.00
_cell.angle_gamma   90.00
#
_symmetry.space_group_name_H-M   'P 1'
#
loop_
_entity.id
_entity.type
_entity.pdbx_description
1 polymer ?
#
loop_
_entity_poly.entity_id
_entity_poly.type
_entity_poly.pdbx_seq_one_letter_code
_entity_poly.pdbx_strand_id
1 'polypeptide(L)' 'MNSIAETCNNFKREYDGCFKLWFSEKFLKGDLDDSMCSNHFKLYNQCLQVIELICLLKFIFLRL' A
#
# COMPACT_ATOMS: atom_id res chain seq x y z
N MET A 1 -0.06 -12.12 4.83
CA MET A 1 -0.87 -12.12 3.60
C MET A 1 -0.04 -11.50 2.49
N ASN A 2 0.04 -12.14 1.32
CA ASN A 2 0.76 -11.58 0.18
C ASN A 2 -0.08 -10.48 -0.48
N SER A 3 0.59 -9.51 -1.08
CA SER A 3 0.02 -8.43 -1.90
C SER A 3 -0.53 -8.97 -3.22
N ILE A 4 -1.36 -8.18 -3.89
CA ILE A 4 -1.99 -8.46 -5.19
C ILE A 4 -0.93 -8.69 -6.28
N ALA A 5 0.26 -8.12 -6.13
CA ALA A 5 1.44 -8.44 -6.94
C ALA A 5 2.63 -8.79 -6.06
N GLU A 6 3.32 -9.88 -6.40
CA GLU A 6 4.50 -10.34 -5.68
C GLU A 6 5.64 -9.32 -5.68
N THR A 7 5.74 -8.48 -6.71
CA THR A 7 6.70 -7.39 -6.82
C THR A 7 6.50 -6.31 -5.75
N CYS A 8 5.28 -6.14 -5.26
CA CYS A 8 4.95 -5.16 -4.22
C CYS A 8 4.91 -5.76 -2.81
N ASN A 9 5.26 -7.05 -2.63
CA ASN A 9 5.22 -7.71 -1.32
C ASN A 9 6.19 -7.10 -0.30
N ASN A 10 7.35 -6.61 -0.75
CA ASN A 10 8.34 -6.03 0.16
C ASN A 10 7.85 -4.66 0.66
N PHE A 11 7.41 -3.78 -0.25
CA PHE A 11 6.81 -2.49 0.11
C PHE A 11 5.55 -2.65 0.99
N LYS A 12 4.73 -3.67 0.71
CA LYS A 12 3.59 -4.02 1.57
C LYS A 12 4.03 -4.41 2.98
N ARG A 13 5.05 -5.25 3.12
CA ARG A 13 5.55 -5.70 4.44
C ARG A 13 6.08 -4.55 5.27
N GLU A 14 6.82 -3.64 4.65
CA GLU A 14 7.35 -2.44 5.31
C GLU A 14 6.23 -1.50 5.75
N TYR A 15 5.28 -1.21 4.85
CA TYR A 15 4.11 -0.39 5.18
C TYR A 15 3.23 -1.02 6.27
N ASP A 16 2.89 -2.31 6.15
CA ASP A 16 2.07 -3.03 7.14
C ASP A 16 2.75 -3.06 8.52
N GLY A 17 4.09 -3.17 8.57
CA GLY A 17 4.86 -3.10 9.80
C GLY A 17 4.75 -1.74 10.49
N CYS A 18 4.97 -0.67 9.73
CA CYS A 18 4.83 0.72 10.21
C CYS A 18 3.39 1.00 10.67
N PHE A 19 2.41 0.64 9.84
CA PHE A 19 0.99 0.88 10.12
C PHE A 19 0.52 0.19 11.39
N LYS A 20 0.95 -1.05 11.67
CA LYS A 20 0.59 -1.75 12.91
C LYS A 20 1.11 -1.05 14.16
N LEU A 21 2.34 -0.56 14.09
CA LEU A 21 2.96 0.16 15.21
C LEU A 21 2.27 1.51 15.43
N TRP A 22 2.05 2.26 14.35
CA TRP A 22 1.29 3.50 14.38
C TRP A 22 -0.14 3.30 14.89
N PHE A 23 -0.83 2.26 14.43
CA PHE A 23 -2.18 1.94 14.85
C PHE A 23 -2.24 1.66 16.35
N SER A 24 -1.30 0.85 16.86
CA SER A 24 -1.26 0.46 18.26
C SER A 24 -0.85 1.59 19.20
N GLU A 25 0.10 2.44 18.78
CA GLU A 25 0.71 3.45 19.65
C GLU A 25 0.13 4.85 19.50
N LYS A 26 -0.41 5.20 18.33
CA LYS A 26 -0.91 6.53 17.99
C LYS A 26 -2.42 6.53 17.85
N PHE A 27 -2.94 5.77 16.89
CA PHE A 27 -4.36 5.78 16.56
C PHE A 27 -5.23 5.39 17.77
N LEU A 28 -4.88 4.31 18.48
CA LEU A 28 -5.60 3.89 19.69
C LEU A 28 -5.49 4.88 20.86
N LYS A 29 -4.49 5.78 20.84
CA LYS A 29 -4.30 6.84 21.85
C LYS A 29 -4.93 8.18 21.42
N GLY A 30 -5.57 8.23 20.25
CA GLY A 30 -6.20 9.42 19.70
C GLY A 30 -5.27 10.34 18.90
N ASP A 31 -4.05 9.90 18.61
CA ASP A 31 -3.11 10.61 17.74
C ASP A 31 -3.27 10.11 16.29
N LEU A 32 -3.66 11.03 15.39
CA LEU A 32 -3.96 10.76 13.98
C LEU A 32 -2.80 11.14 13.05
N ASP A 33 -1.64 11.50 13.58
CA ASP A 33 -0.49 11.90 12.78
C ASP A 33 0.13 10.69 12.05
N ASP A 34 -0.19 10.54 10.76
CA ASP A 34 0.26 9.46 9.89
C ASP A 34 1.61 9.73 9.19
N SER A 35 2.25 10.85 9.52
CA SER A 35 3.52 11.28 8.91
C SER A 35 4.62 10.24 9.00
N MET A 36 4.61 9.42 10.05
CA MET A 36 5.59 8.36 10.29
C MET A 36 5.58 7.27 9.20
N CYS A 37 4.41 6.98 8.63
CA CYS A 37 4.24 5.92 7.62
C CYS A 37 3.98 6.45 6.21
N SER A 38 3.89 7.78 6.01
CA SER A 38 3.50 8.37 4.71
C SER A 38 4.48 8.05 3.59
N ASN A 39 5.79 7.99 3.88
CA ASN A 39 6.82 7.64 2.89
C ASN A 39 6.69 6.17 2.42
N HIS A 40 6.48 5.24 3.36
CA HIS A 40 6.25 3.83 3.04
C HIS A 40 4.96 3.64 2.26
N PHE A 41 3.91 4.38 2.65
CA PHE A 41 2.64 4.39 1.93
C PHE A 41 2.80 4.91 0.50
N LYS A 42 3.58 5.97 0.28
CA LYS A 42 3.83 6.53 -1.04
C LYS A 42 4.52 5.53 -1.97
N LEU A 43 5.55 4.84 -1.49
CA LEU A 43 6.26 3.80 -2.25
C LEU A 43 5.35 2.61 -2.57
N TYR A 44 4.57 2.16 -1.59
CA TYR A 44 3.58 1.09 -1.77
C TYR A 44 2.48 1.50 -2.77
N ASN A 45 1.95 2.72 -2.65
CA ASN A 45 0.92 3.26 -3.54
C ASN A 45 1.45 3.44 -4.97
N GLN A 46 2.71 3.88 -5.15
CA GLN A 46 3.34 3.92 -6.48
C GLN A 46 3.40 2.52 -7.12
N CYS A 47 3.74 1.49 -6.33
CA CYS A 47 3.75 0.11 -6.80
C CYS A 47 2.34 -0.37 -7.19
N LEU A 48 1.32 0.00 -6.42
CA LEU A 48 -0.08 -0.32 -6.72
C LEU A 48 -0.67 0.44 -7.92
N GLN A 49 -0.33 1.72 -8.10
CA GLN A 49 -0.82 2.53 -9.23
C GLN A 49 -0.34 1.97 -10.57
N VAL A 50 0.89 1.45 -10.62
CA VAL A 50 1.40 0.73 -11.81
C VAL A 50 0.52 -0.49 -12.10
N ILE A 51 0.07 -1.20 -11.07
CA ILE A 51 -0.78 -2.39 -11.21
C ILE A 51 -2.22 -2.02 -11.57
N GLU A 52 -2.81 -0.98 -10.99
CA GLU A 52 -4.14 -0.51 -11.39
C GLU A 52 -4.17 -0.05 -12.84
N LEU A 53 -3.13 0.63 -13.33
CA LEU A 53 -3.02 0.98 -14.75
C LEU A 53 -2.94 -0.27 -15.63
N ILE A 54 -2.15 -1.28 -15.25
CA ILE A 54 -2.04 -2.55 -15.99
C ILE A 54 -3.37 -3.32 -15.94
N CYS A 55 -4.07 -3.32 -14.80
CA CYS A 55 -5.34 -4.01 -14.62
C CYS A 55 -6.45 -3.32 -15.43
N LEU A 56 -6.51 -1.99 -15.44
CA LEU A 56 -7.40 -1.19 -16.29
C LEU A 56 -7.09 -1.40 -17.78
N LEU A 57 -5.82 -1.37 -18.20
CA LEU A 57 -5.41 -1.68 -19.58
C LEU A 57 -5.81 -3.10 -19.98
N LYS A 58 -5.64 -4.08 -19.09
CA LYS A 58 -6.05 -5.47 -19.32
C LYS A 58 -7.57 -5.60 -19.35
N PHE A 59 -8.33 -4.84 -18.56
CA PHE A 59 -9.79 -4.81 -18.59
C PHE A 59 -10.34 -4.16 -19.89
N ILE A 60 -9.64 -3.14 -20.41
CA ILE A 60 -9.96 -2.49 -21.68
C ILE A 60 -9.63 -3.41 -22.87
N PHE A 61 -8.46 -4.07 -22.87
CA PHE A 61 -8.05 -5.00 -23.94
C PHE A 61 -8.77 -6.36 -23.90
N LEU A 62 -9.26 -6.83 -22.75
CA LEU A 62 -10.03 -8.08 -22.66
C LEU A 62 -11.52 -7.89 -22.97
N ARG A 63 -11.97 -6.64 -23.16
CA ARG A 63 -13.30 -6.28 -23.67
C ARG A 63 -13.31 -5.85 -25.14
N LEU A 64 -12.17 -5.90 -25.84
CA LEU A 64 -12.07 -5.65 -27.28
C LEU A 64 -11.80 -6.96 -28.06
#